data_AF-A0A4Y2WL64-F1
#
_entry.id   AF-A0A4Y2WL64-F1
#
_cell.length_a   1.000
_cell.length_b   1.000
_cell.length_c   1.000
_cell.angle_alpha   90.00
_cell.angle_beta   90.00
_cell.angle_gamma   90.00
#
_symmetry.space_group_name_H-M   'P 1'
#
loop_
_entity.id
_entity.type
_entity.pdbx_description
1 polymer ?
#
loop_
_entity_poly.entity_id
_entity_poly.type
_entity_poly.pdbx_seq_one_letter_code
_entity_poly.pdbx_strand_id
1 'polypeptide(L)'
;CDCGIGGSCQLDSSGDKICNCFSGYARYKGYCYDCDCGPYGTCILDTGIKRCICDFNYAEKNGKCEFDWMNPVITLNPTTPDTTVQQHVLDSFQLQ
;
A
#
# COMPACT_ATOMS: atom_id res chain seq x y z
N CYS A 1 15.09 -26.43 2.82
CA CYS A 1 14.14 -25.37 3.22
C CYS A 1 13.70 -24.60 1.98
N ASP A 2 12.47 -24.07 1.95
CA ASP A 2 11.96 -23.19 0.88
C ASP A 2 11.10 -22.04 1.45
N CYS A 3 11.36 -20.80 1.03
CA CYS A 3 10.62 -19.59 1.39
C CYS A 3 9.98 -18.88 0.16
N GLY A 4 10.10 -19.47 -1.03
CA GLY A 4 9.76 -18.83 -2.29
C GLY A 4 10.87 -17.90 -2.81
N ILE A 5 10.65 -17.32 -4.00
CA ILE A 5 11.62 -16.45 -4.69
C ILE A 5 11.91 -15.12 -3.96
N GLY A 6 10.98 -14.71 -3.09
CA GLY A 6 10.97 -13.42 -2.43
C GLY A 6 11.71 -13.33 -1.10
N GLY A 7 12.52 -14.32 -0.73
CA GLY A 7 13.21 -14.29 0.54
C GLY A 7 14.33 -15.29 0.68
N SER A 8 15.18 -15.08 1.68
CA SER A 8 16.17 -16.06 2.09
C SER A 8 15.56 -17.04 3.09
N CYS A 9 16.00 -18.31 3.04
CA CYS A 9 15.66 -19.30 4.06
C CYS A 9 16.86 -19.65 4.93
N GLN A 10 16.61 -19.73 6.24
CA GLN A 10 17.47 -20.40 7.22
C GLN A 10 16.65 -21.37 8.08
N LEU A 11 17.32 -22.38 8.65
CA LEU A 11 16.75 -23.23 9.69
C LEU A 11 17.35 -22.83 11.03
N ASP A 12 16.55 -22.80 12.09
CA ASP A 12 17.06 -22.64 13.46
C ASP A 12 17.61 -23.95 14.04
N SER A 13 18.05 -23.94 15.30
CA SER A 13 18.60 -25.10 15.98
C SER A 13 17.59 -26.24 16.20
N SER A 14 16.30 -25.95 16.14
CA SER A 14 15.22 -26.94 16.21
C SER A 14 14.85 -27.51 14.84
N GLY A 15 15.45 -26.98 13.76
CA GLY A 15 15.13 -27.33 12.38
C GLY A 15 13.91 -26.59 11.84
N ASP A 16 13.38 -25.62 12.58
CA ASP A 16 12.23 -24.82 12.15
C ASP A 16 12.66 -23.79 11.10
N LYS A 17 11.74 -23.57 10.16
CA LYS A 17 11.98 -22.68 9.02
C LYS A 17 11.83 -21.20 9.40
N ILE A 18 12.89 -20.43 9.16
CA ILE A 18 12.90 -18.96 9.23
C ILE A 18 13.00 -18.39 7.81
N CYS A 19 12.02 -17.57 7.44
CA CYS A 19 12.00 -16.84 6.17
C CYS A 19 12.19 -15.35 6.40
N ASN A 20 13.23 -14.78 5.78
CA ASN A 20 13.46 -13.34 5.73
C ASN A 20 13.06 -12.84 4.34
N CYS A 21 11.92 -12.16 4.25
CA CYS A 21 11.42 -11.64 2.97
C CYS A 21 12.18 -10.39 2.54
N PHE A 22 12.51 -10.30 1.26
CA PHE A 22 13.15 -9.14 0.66
C PHE A 22 12.17 -7.97 0.55
N SER A 23 12.70 -6.77 0.26
CA SER A 23 11.86 -5.60 0.00
C SER A 23 10.86 -5.87 -1.13
N GLY A 24 9.62 -5.42 -0.95
CA GLY A 24 8.53 -5.71 -1.88
C GLY A 24 7.91 -7.10 -1.70
N TYR A 25 8.28 -7.86 -0.66
CA TYR A 25 7.65 -9.13 -0.32
C TYR A 25 7.18 -9.14 1.13
N ALA A 26 6.09 -9.86 1.39
CA ALA A 26 5.55 -10.04 2.73
C ALA A 26 5.33 -11.52 3.06
N ARG A 27 5.43 -11.85 4.35
CA ARG A 27 5.30 -13.22 4.83
C ARG A 27 3.82 -13.61 4.94
N TYR A 28 3.45 -14.72 4.31
CA TYR A 28 2.14 -15.35 4.49
C TYR A 28 2.30 -16.87 4.48
N LYS A 29 1.67 -17.58 5.43
CA LYS A 29 1.75 -19.05 5.57
C LYS A 29 3.17 -19.64 5.45
N GLY A 30 4.18 -18.92 5.94
CA GLY A 30 5.57 -19.37 5.92
C GLY A 30 6.29 -19.24 4.57
N TYR A 31 5.79 -18.44 3.64
CA TYR A 31 6.47 -18.08 2.38
C TYR A 31 6.44 -16.56 2.18
N CYS A 32 7.30 -16.07 1.29
CA CYS A 32 7.37 -14.67 0.89
C CYS A 32 6.63 -14.47 -0.43
N TYR A 33 5.57 -13.66 -0.40
CA TYR A 33 4.73 -13.34 -1.56
C TYR A 33 4.94 -11.91 -2.01
N ASP A 34 4.74 -11.63 -3.30
CA ASP A 34 4.78 -10.26 -3.83
C ASP A 34 3.87 -9.36 -3.01
N CYS A 35 4.45 -8.26 -2.55
CA CYS A 35 3.80 -7.25 -1.74
C CYS A 35 4.45 -5.90 -2.02
N ASP A 36 4.65 -5.57 -3.29
CA ASP A 36 5.23 -4.30 -3.69
C ASP A 36 4.12 -3.34 -4.14
N CYS A 37 3.78 -2.36 -3.31
CA CYS A 37 2.80 -1.32 -3.62
C CYS A 37 3.41 -0.04 -4.22
N GLY A 38 4.72 -0.04 -4.49
CA GLY A 38 5.45 1.18 -4.85
C GLY A 38 5.79 2.05 -3.63
N PRO A 39 6.43 3.21 -3.85
CA PRO A 39 6.98 4.04 -2.78
C PRO A 39 5.91 4.80 -1.96
N TYR A 40 4.69 4.93 -2.48
CA TYR A 40 3.59 5.70 -1.87
C TYR A 40 2.51 4.79 -1.28
N GLY A 41 2.90 3.58 -0.87
CA GLY A 41 1.96 2.58 -0.41
C GLY A 41 2.58 1.62 0.58
N THR A 42 1.85 1.37 1.66
CA THR A 42 2.12 0.26 2.56
C THR A 42 1.40 -0.98 2.04
N CYS A 43 2.13 -2.06 1.85
CA CYS A 43 1.55 -3.33 1.45
C CYS A 43 1.14 -4.16 2.66
N ILE A 44 -0.06 -4.75 2.60
CA ILE A 44 -0.52 -5.79 3.52
C ILE A 44 -0.98 -7.02 2.74
N LEU A 45 -0.82 -8.20 3.34
CA LEU A 45 -1.41 -9.45 2.86
C LEU A 45 -2.61 -9.79 3.72
N ASP A 46 -3.81 -9.49 3.22
CA ASP A 46 -5.05 -9.90 3.86
C ASP A 46 -5.46 -11.26 3.29
N THR A 47 -5.44 -12.31 4.12
CA THR A 47 -5.69 -13.70 3.71
C THR A 47 -4.84 -14.18 2.52
N GLY A 48 -3.63 -13.61 2.35
CA GLY A 48 -2.73 -13.93 1.24
C GLY A 48 -2.99 -13.13 -0.04
N ILE A 49 -3.99 -12.24 -0.02
CA ILE A 49 -4.28 -11.30 -1.09
C ILE A 49 -3.57 -9.98 -0.77
N LYS A 50 -2.79 -9.51 -1.74
CA LYS A 50 -2.13 -8.20 -1.69
C LYS A 50 -3.18 -7.09 -1.64
N ARG A 51 -2.99 -6.15 -0.72
CA ARG A 51 -3.77 -4.91 -0.61
C ARG A 51 -2.79 -3.76 -0.39
N CYS A 52 -2.98 -2.67 -1.12
CA CYS A 52 -2.18 -1.48 -0.96
C CYS A 52 -2.95 -0.43 -0.17
N ILE A 53 -2.39 -0.03 0.97
CA ILE A 53 -2.83 1.16 1.68
C ILE A 53 -1.99 2.30 1.14
N CYS A 54 -2.58 3.14 0.31
CA CYS A 54 -1.87 4.24 -0.34
C CYS A 54 -1.79 5.48 0.56
N ASP A 55 -0.69 6.20 0.40
CA ASP A 55 -0.51 7.51 1.00
C ASP A 55 -1.53 8.51 0.46
N PHE A 56 -1.61 9.65 1.13
CA PHE A 56 -2.47 10.76 0.74
C PHE A 56 -2.26 11.20 -0.72
N ASN A 57 -3.34 11.41 -1.47
CA ASN A 57 -3.37 11.70 -2.92
C ASN A 57 -2.91 10.56 -3.84
N TYR A 58 -2.73 9.34 -3.33
CA TYR A 58 -2.45 8.16 -4.13
C TYR A 58 -3.61 7.16 -3.99
N ALA A 59 -3.86 6.43 -5.08
CA ALA A 59 -4.85 5.37 -5.11
C ALA A 59 -4.25 4.12 -5.74
N GLU A 60 -4.77 2.95 -5.35
CA GLU A 60 -4.31 1.67 -5.93
C GLU A 60 -4.76 1.56 -7.39
N LYS A 61 -3.79 1.53 -8.30
CA LYS A 61 -3.97 1.27 -9.74
C LYS A 61 -3.04 0.13 -10.12
N ASN A 62 -3.60 -0.94 -10.69
CA ASN A 62 -2.85 -2.13 -11.11
C ASN A 62 -1.93 -2.72 -10.02
N GLY A 63 -2.36 -2.69 -8.76
CA GLY A 63 -1.58 -3.23 -7.63
C GLY A 63 -0.42 -2.35 -7.16
N LYS A 64 -0.39 -1.08 -7.55
CA LYS A 64 0.56 -0.05 -7.12
C LYS A 64 -0.17 1.22 -6.70
N CYS A 65 0.41 1.97 -5.79
CA CYS A 65 -0.09 3.30 -5.44
C CYS A 65 0.43 4.32 -6.45
N GLU A 66 -0.49 4.89 -7.21
CA GLU A 66 -0.23 5.91 -8.23
C GLU A 66 -0.99 7.18 -7.87
N PHE A 67 -0.45 8.34 -8.26
CA PHE A 67 -1.07 9.63 -7.96
C PHE A 67 -2.48 9.69 -8.53
N ASP A 68 -3.42 10.16 -7.72
CA ASP A 68 -4.82 10.26 -8.10
C ASP A 68 -5.20 11.71 -8.41
N TRP A 69 -5.09 12.06 -9.69
CA TRP A 69 -5.48 13.36 -10.23
C TRP A 69 -6.98 13.66 -10.08
N MET A 70 -7.81 12.65 -9.85
CA MET A 70 -9.27 12.80 -9.73
C MET A 70 -9.75 12.94 -8.29
N ASN A 71 -8.90 12.64 -7.31
CA ASN A 71 -9.21 12.82 -5.89
C ASN A 71 -8.01 13.42 -5.13
N PRO A 72 -7.58 14.64 -5.47
CA PRO A 72 -6.65 15.37 -4.61
C PRO A 72 -7.39 15.74 -3.33
N VAL A 73 -7.14 14.99 -2.26
CA VAL A 73 -7.50 15.47 -0.93
C VAL A 73 -6.58 16.69 -0.69
N ILE A 74 -7.19 17.84 -0.43
CA ILE A 74 -6.45 19.08 -0.22
C ILE A 74 -6.29 19.19 1.28
N THR A 75 -5.07 19.12 1.79
CA THR A 75 -4.83 19.53 3.18
C THR A 75 -5.17 21.02 3.23
N LEU A 76 -6.28 21.39 3.88
CA LEU A 76 -6.58 22.79 4.17
C LEU A 76 -5.47 23.31 5.09
N ASN A 77 -4.43 23.90 4.51
CA ASN A 77 -3.53 24.76 5.26
C ASN A 77 -4.27 26.08 5.50
N PRO A 78 -4.61 26.44 6.75
CA PRO A 78 -5.37 27.67 7.04
C PRO A 78 -4.61 28.96 6.71
N THR A 79 -3.37 28.87 6.22
CA THR A 79 -2.49 30.00 5.91
C THR A 79 -2.25 30.25 4.43
N THR A 80 -2.81 29.45 3.51
CA THR A 80 -2.65 29.65 2.06
C THR A 80 -3.99 29.62 1.34
N PRO A 81 -4.47 30.75 0.79
CA PRO A 81 -5.67 30.78 -0.04
C PRO A 81 -5.28 30.39 -1.46
N ASP A 82 -5.12 29.08 -1.72
CA ASP A 82 -5.09 28.59 -3.10
C ASP A 82 -6.51 28.15 -3.48
N THR A 83 -7.13 28.96 -4.33
CA THR A 83 -8.55 28.96 -4.67
C THR A 83 -8.94 27.93 -5.74
N THR A 84 -8.12 26.90 -6.01
CA THR A 84 -8.28 26.15 -7.26
C THR A 84 -9.13 24.88 -7.21
N VAL A 85 -9.58 24.34 -6.06
CA VAL A 85 -10.50 23.17 -6.09
C VAL A 85 -11.46 23.16 -4.89
N GLN A 86 -12.48 24.02 -4.91
CA GLN A 86 -13.57 23.99 -3.92
C GLN A 86 -14.92 23.51 -4.47
N GLN A 87 -15.00 22.90 -5.67
CA GLN A 87 -16.30 22.60 -6.25
C GLN A 87 -16.79 21.14 -6.08
N HIS A 88 -15.91 20.13 -6.08
CA HIS A 88 -16.38 18.73 -6.12
C HIS A 88 -16.95 18.18 -4.79
N VAL A 89 -16.51 18.73 -3.64
CA VAL A 89 -17.00 18.30 -2.31
C VAL A 89 -18.31 19.01 -1.93
N LEU A 90 -18.49 20.27 -2.35
CA LEU A 90 -19.74 21.01 -2.10
C LEU A 90 -20.90 20.49 -2.95
N ASP A 91 -20.65 20.08 -4.20
CA ASP A 91 -21.70 19.56 -5.09
C ASP A 91 -22.24 18.19 -4.65
N SER A 92 -21.47 17.42 -3.87
CA SER A 92 -21.87 16.10 -3.36
C SER A 92 -22.72 16.17 -2.09
N PHE A 93 -22.69 17.29 -1.36
CA PHE A 93 -23.38 17.48 -0.07
C PHE A 93 -24.72 18.23 -0.19
N GLN A 94 -25.16 18.59 -1.40
CA GLN A 94 -26.43 19.29 -1.64
C GLN A 94 -27.51 18.41 -2.31
N LEU A 95 -27.30 17.08 -2.37
CA LEU A 95 -28.28 16.12 -2.89
C LEU A 95 -28.79 15.12 -1.83
N GLN A 96 -28.75 15.48 -0.55
CA GLN A 96 -29.51 14.81 0.51
C GLN A 96 -30.35 15.83 1.28
#